data_AF-A0A9Q9HET3-F1
#
_entry.id   AF-A0A9Q9HET3-F1
#
_cell.length_a   1.000
_cell.length_b   1.000
_cell.length_c   1.000
_cell.angle_alpha   90.00
_cell.angle_beta   90.00
_cell.angle_gamma   90.00
#
_symmetry.space_group_name_H-M   'P 1'
#
loop_
_entity.id
_entity.type
_entity.pdbx_description
1 polymer ?
#
loop_
_entity_poly.entity_id
_entity_poly.type
_entity_poly.pdbx_seq_one_letter_code
_entity_poly.pdbx_strand_id
1 'polypeptide(L)'
;MTEHSSQITFVRPGGVATKVFADGAEIMRVCLGYLHDPDDGVLAEMNAGHDPVPWQSARVRDEAIGAVERRKDLEDETRTQLVEWIVATPYFEDT
;
A
#
# COMPACT_ATOMS: atom_id res chain seq x y z
N MET A 1 26.28 4.00 24.58
CA MET A 1 25.77 4.63 23.34
C MET A 1 25.56 3.52 22.34
N THR A 2 24.34 3.07 22.15
CA THR A 2 24.00 2.13 21.08
C THR A 2 24.00 2.94 19.78
N GLU A 3 24.92 2.64 18.87
CA GLU A 3 24.89 3.22 17.53
C GLU A 3 23.58 2.79 16.86
N HIS A 4 22.68 3.74 16.61
CA HIS A 4 21.56 3.50 15.72
C HIS A 4 22.13 3.47 14.29
N SER A 5 22.51 2.28 13.81
CA SER A 5 22.85 2.14 12.40
C SER A 5 21.57 2.36 11.59
N SER A 6 21.44 3.52 10.96
CA SER A 6 20.34 3.78 10.04
C SER A 6 20.47 2.85 8.84
N GLN A 7 19.57 1.87 8.73
CA GLN A 7 19.47 1.03 7.54
C GLN A 7 18.59 1.74 6.51
N ILE A 8 19.17 2.06 5.36
CA ILE A 8 18.45 2.62 4.21
C ILE A 8 18.11 1.47 3.27
N THR A 9 16.82 1.22 3.04
CA THR A 9 16.33 0.20 2.10
C THR A 9 15.63 0.89 0.94
N PHE A 10 16.09 0.65 -0.29
CA PHE A 10 15.40 1.09 -1.49
C PHE A 10 14.30 0.09 -1.83
N VAL A 11 13.05 0.56 -1.78
CA VAL A 11 11.88 -0.24 -2.11
C VAL A 11 11.42 0.13 -3.51
N ARG A 12 11.07 -0.88 -4.33
CA ARG A 12 10.50 -0.64 -5.65
C ARG A 12 9.15 0.07 -5.52
N PRO A 13 8.69 0.81 -6.54
CA PRO A 13 7.29 1.21 -6.60
C PRO A 13 6.43 -0.04 -6.32
N GLY A 14 5.38 0.06 -5.50
CA GLY A 14 4.50 -1.05 -5.11
C GLY A 14 5.07 -2.02 -4.10
N GLY A 15 6.29 -1.78 -3.63
CA GLY A 15 6.91 -2.67 -2.69
C GLY A 15 6.20 -2.70 -1.34
N VAL A 16 6.04 -3.92 -0.86
CA VAL A 16 5.70 -4.24 0.52
C VAL A 16 7.01 -4.35 1.31
N ALA A 17 6.97 -3.96 2.57
CA ALA A 17 8.07 -4.13 3.51
C ALA A 17 7.61 -4.96 4.69
N THR A 18 8.51 -5.80 5.21
CA THR A 18 8.30 -6.47 6.49
C THR A 18 8.81 -5.55 7.59
N LYS A 19 7.93 -5.09 8.48
CA LYS A 19 8.30 -4.35 9.69
C LYS A 19 8.28 -5.31 10.87
N VAL A 20 9.36 -5.31 11.64
CA VAL A 20 9.45 -6.06 12.89
C VAL A 20 8.82 -5.23 14.02
N PHE A 21 7.89 -5.82 14.74
CA PHE A 21 7.23 -5.32 15.94
C PHE A 21 7.72 -6.09 17.18
N ALA A 22 7.26 -5.70 18.37
CA ALA A 22 7.66 -6.35 19.63
C ALA A 22 7.17 -7.81 19.74
N ASP A 23 6.07 -8.12 19.06
CA ASP A 23 5.34 -9.39 19.10
C ASP A 23 5.50 -10.24 17.82
N GLY A 24 6.15 -9.72 16.78
CA GLY A 24 6.29 -10.43 15.52
C GLY A 24 6.79 -9.56 14.38
N ALA A 25 6.56 -9.99 13.15
CA ALA A 25 6.87 -9.21 11.97
C ALA A 25 5.68 -9.25 11.01
N GLU A 26 5.29 -8.08 10.50
CA GLU A 26 4.14 -7.92 9.63
C GLU A 26 4.55 -7.38 8.26
N ILE A 27 3.84 -7.81 7.22
CA ILE A 27 4.01 -7.30 5.87
C ILE A 27 3.07 -6.12 5.69
N MET A 28 3.61 -4.98 5.26
CA MET A 28 2.84 -3.77 5.01
C MET A 28 3.24 -3.08 3.71
N ARG A 29 2.27 -2.45 3.06
CA ARG A 29 2.50 -1.64 1.87
C ARG A 29 3.06 -0.28 2.28
N VAL A 30 4.28 0.02 1.83
CA VAL A 30 5.04 1.22 2.22
C VAL A 30 5.16 2.25 1.09
N CYS A 31 4.81 1.89 -0.14
CA CYS A 31 4.95 2.74 -1.32
C CYS A 31 3.72 2.65 -2.24
N LEU A 32 3.42 3.76 -2.93
CA LEU A 32 2.26 3.95 -3.81
C LEU A 32 2.45 3.41 -5.24
N GLY A 33 3.58 2.77 -5.54
CA GLY A 33 3.79 2.29 -6.92
C GLY A 33 2.83 1.15 -7.28
N TYR A 34 2.55 0.98 -8.57
CA TYR A 34 1.68 -0.08 -9.08
C TYR A 34 0.26 -0.08 -8.48
N LEU A 35 -0.37 1.08 -8.21
CA LEU A 35 -1.78 1.09 -7.75
C LEU A 35 -2.76 0.46 -8.77
N HIS A 36 -2.36 0.38 -10.03
CA HIS A 36 -3.26 0.02 -11.12
C HIS A 36 -2.63 -0.85 -12.19
N ASP A 37 -1.43 -1.37 -11.93
CA ASP A 37 -0.84 -2.27 -12.89
C ASP A 37 -1.77 -3.49 -13.01
N PRO A 38 -2.28 -3.79 -14.21
CA PRO A 38 -3.22 -4.87 -14.41
C PRO A 38 -2.58 -6.25 -14.20
N ASP A 39 -1.25 -6.34 -14.25
CA ASP A 39 -0.51 -7.60 -14.13
C ASP A 39 -0.05 -7.86 -12.69
N ASP A 40 0.32 -6.83 -11.92
CA ASP A 40 0.90 -7.01 -10.58
C ASP A 40 0.57 -5.94 -9.53
N GLY A 41 -0.35 -5.03 -9.82
CA GLY A 41 -0.68 -3.89 -8.96
C GLY A 41 -1.83 -4.09 -7.97
N VAL A 42 -2.17 -3.04 -7.22
CA VAL A 42 -3.33 -3.05 -6.29
C VAL A 42 -4.64 -3.36 -7.03
N LEU A 43 -4.75 -2.92 -8.29
CA LEU A 43 -5.86 -3.30 -9.16
C LEU A 43 -5.88 -4.80 -9.49
N ALA A 44 -4.71 -5.40 -9.76
CA ALA A 44 -4.60 -6.84 -9.97
C ALA A 44 -4.94 -7.63 -8.70
N GLU A 45 -4.49 -7.17 -7.52
CA GLU A 45 -4.86 -7.75 -6.22
C GLU A 45 -6.38 -7.73 -5.98
N MET A 46 -7.00 -6.57 -6.21
CA MET A 46 -8.45 -6.38 -6.10
C MET A 46 -9.20 -7.32 -7.06
N ASN A 47 -8.79 -7.36 -8.33
CA ASN A 47 -9.42 -8.19 -9.36
C ASN A 47 -9.25 -9.69 -9.10
N ALA A 48 -8.12 -10.10 -8.53
CA ALA A 48 -7.86 -11.48 -8.13
C ALA A 48 -8.58 -11.89 -6.83
N GLY A 49 -9.17 -10.93 -6.10
CA GLY A 49 -9.82 -11.18 -4.82
C GLY A 49 -8.85 -11.65 -3.73
N HIS A 50 -7.60 -11.20 -3.78
CA HIS A 50 -6.58 -11.54 -2.78
C HIS A 50 -6.87 -10.86 -1.44
N ASP A 51 -6.37 -11.44 -0.35
CA ASP A 51 -6.37 -10.76 0.94
C ASP A 51 -5.51 -9.48 0.83
N PRO A 52 -6.09 -8.29 1.11
CA PRO A 52 -5.40 -7.04 0.88
C PRO A 52 -4.25 -6.87 1.86
N VAL A 53 -3.06 -6.57 1.34
CA VAL A 53 -1.90 -6.25 2.18
C VAL A 53 -2.18 -4.94 2.92
N PRO A 54 -2.07 -4.89 4.27
CA PRO A 54 -2.35 -3.68 5.01
C PRO A 54 -1.38 -2.54 4.67
N TRP A 55 -1.84 -1.30 4.80
CA TRP A 55 -1.00 -0.12 4.59
C TRP A 55 -0.08 0.15 5.79
N GLN A 56 1.08 0.74 5.52
CA GLN A 56 1.98 1.16 6.59
C GLN A 56 1.36 2.19 7.54
N SER A 57 0.49 3.06 7.05
CA SER A 57 -0.18 4.08 7.87
C SER A 57 -1.39 4.66 7.14
N ALA A 58 -2.27 5.33 7.87
CA ALA A 58 -3.36 6.10 7.30
C ALA A 58 -2.86 7.10 6.23
N ARG A 59 -1.75 7.79 6.50
CA ARG A 59 -1.14 8.74 5.54
C ARG A 59 -0.82 8.07 4.20
N VAL A 60 -0.18 6.90 4.20
CA VAL A 60 0.20 6.20 2.96
C VAL A 60 -1.04 5.74 2.21
N ARG A 61 -2.07 5.26 2.91
CA ARG A 61 -3.36 4.91 2.31
C ARG A 61 -4.02 6.13 1.66
N ASP A 62 -4.10 7.24 2.37
CA ASP A 62 -4.79 8.44 1.89
C ASP A 62 -4.05 9.08 0.70
N GLU A 63 -2.72 9.00 0.68
CA GLU A 63 -1.91 9.36 -0.49
C GLU A 63 -2.23 8.46 -1.71
N ALA A 64 -2.48 7.16 -1.49
CA ALA A 64 -2.89 6.23 -2.54
C ALA A 64 -4.26 6.60 -3.10
N ILE A 65 -5.23 6.93 -2.25
CA ILE A 65 -6.56 7.41 -2.66
C ILE A 65 -6.40 8.64 -3.56
N GLY A 66 -5.67 9.66 -3.10
CA GLY A 66 -5.45 10.87 -3.89
C GLY A 66 -4.70 10.60 -5.21
N ALA A 67 -3.79 9.62 -5.24
CA ALA A 67 -3.11 9.22 -6.47
C ALA A 67 -4.07 8.55 -7.49
N VAL A 68 -5.00 7.71 -7.01
CA VAL A 68 -6.05 7.11 -7.85
C VAL A 68 -7.01 8.19 -8.37
N GLU A 69 -7.47 9.10 -7.52
CA GLU A 69 -8.42 10.16 -7.90
C GLU A 69 -7.87 11.09 -9.00
N ARG A 70 -6.58 11.42 -8.96
CA ARG A 70 -5.95 12.32 -9.95
C ARG A 70 -5.69 11.71 -11.32
N ARG A 71 -5.77 10.39 -11.44
CA ARG A 71 -5.48 9.67 -12.69
C ARG A 71 -6.61 9.80 -13.69
N LYS A 72 -6.33 9.97 -14.98
CA LYS A 72 -7.37 10.17 -16.02
C LYS A 72 -7.55 8.98 -16.94
N ASP A 73 -6.69 7.99 -16.77
CA ASP A 73 -6.56 6.77 -17.55
C ASP A 73 -7.34 5.59 -16.94
N LEU A 74 -8.00 5.79 -15.80
CA LEU A 74 -8.93 4.83 -15.22
C LEU A 74 -10.37 5.18 -15.61
N GLU A 75 -11.13 4.15 -15.99
CA GLU A 75 -12.58 4.23 -16.07
C GLU A 75 -13.18 4.54 -14.69
N ASP A 76 -14.29 5.29 -14.67
CA ASP A 76 -14.89 5.78 -13.42
C ASP A 76 -15.36 4.65 -12.50
N GLU A 77 -15.86 3.55 -13.06
CA GLU A 77 -16.23 2.36 -12.30
C GLU A 77 -15.00 1.71 -11.65
N THR A 78 -13.93 1.47 -12.43
CA THR A 78 -12.67 0.90 -11.93
C THR A 78 -12.05 1.77 -10.85
N ARG A 79 -12.08 3.10 -11.04
CA ARG A 79 -11.60 4.08 -10.05
C ARG A 79 -12.37 3.96 -8.75
N THR A 80 -13.70 3.89 -8.83
CA THR A 80 -14.58 3.79 -7.65
C THR A 80 -14.27 2.52 -6.87
N GLN A 81 -14.25 1.37 -7.55
CA GLN A 81 -13.92 0.08 -6.92
C GLN A 81 -12.53 0.07 -6.29
N LEU A 82 -11.53 0.62 -6.99
CA LEU A 82 -10.17 0.70 -6.48
C LEU A 82 -10.06 1.58 -5.23
N VAL A 83 -10.77 2.72 -5.20
CA VAL A 83 -10.81 3.58 -4.00
C VAL A 83 -11.49 2.86 -2.83
N GLU A 84 -12.62 2.19 -3.06
CA GLU A 84 -13.32 1.41 -2.04
C GLU A 84 -12.43 0.31 -1.46
N TRP A 85 -11.70 -0.41 -2.32
CA TRP A 85 -10.74 -1.43 -1.92
C TRP A 85 -9.61 -0.85 -1.04
N ILE A 86 -9.02 0.28 -1.46
CA ILE A 86 -7.96 0.96 -0.71
C ILE A 86 -8.46 1.40 0.67
N VAL A 87 -9.68 1.92 0.76
CA VAL A 87 -10.31 2.37 2.01
C VAL A 87 -10.59 1.20 2.95
N ALA A 88 -11.06 0.08 2.43
CA ALA A 88 -11.38 -1.13 3.20
C ALA A 88 -10.12 -1.85 3.72
N THR A 89 -8.97 -1.62 3.09
CA THR A 89 -7.70 -2.24 3.49
C THR A 89 -7.20 -1.63 4.81
N PRO A 90 -6.89 -2.45 5.84
CA PRO A 90 -6.42 -1.96 7.14
C PRO A 90 -5.05 -1.28 7.04
N TYR A 91 -4.65 -0.57 8.09
CA TYR A 91 -3.33 0.04 8.18
C TYR A 91 -2.74 -0.09 9.59
N PHE A 92 -1.41 -0.07 9.67
CA PHE A 92 -0.67 -0.19 10.92
C PHE A 92 -0.30 1.19 11.47
N GLU A 93 -1.18 1.84 12.23
CA GLU A 93 -0.79 3.05 12.98
C GLU A 93 -0.03 2.65 14.25
N ASP A 94 1.25 3.03 14.36
CA ASP A 94 1.95 3.04 15.66
C ASP A 94 1.21 4.04 16.55
N THR A 95 0.58 3.56 17.64
CA THR A 95 0.13 4.41 18.75
C THR A 95 1.27 4.67 19.71
#